data_AF-A0A0U2ZE93-F1
#
_entry.id   AF-A0A0U2ZE93-F1
#
_cell.length_a   1.000
_cell.length_b   1.000
_cell.length_c   1.000
_cell.angle_alpha   90.00
_cell.angle_beta   90.00
_cell.angle_gamma   90.00
#
_symmetry.space_group_name_H-M   'P 1'
#
loop_
_entity.id
_entity.type
_entity.pdbx_description
1 polymer ?
#
loop_
_entity_poly.entity_id
_entity_poly.type
_entity_poly.pdbx_seq_one_letter_code
_entity_poly.pdbx_strand_id
1 'polypeptide(L)'
;MPDLCINFDAATVAPKIHTMSLLCIVTVTLARWPSRATCASQEHDGQVMFWTAPVWEVAHARLNSNMDDGPLVMAGLGEPVERFYFKINKQPYVAFDWQRAVVTKEQYLVEAQVRQTALSH
;
A
#
# COMPACT_ATOMS: atom_id res chain seq x y z
N MET A 1 -29.13 -19.30 21.96
CA MET A 1 -28.62 -18.82 20.66
C MET A 1 -27.38 -18.01 20.98
N PRO A 2 -26.18 -18.30 20.44
CA PRO A 2 -25.03 -17.48 20.75
C PRO A 2 -25.19 -16.13 20.03
N ASP A 3 -25.17 -15.06 20.81
CA ASP A 3 -25.11 -13.70 20.30
C ASP A 3 -23.83 -13.53 19.49
N LEU A 4 -24.00 -13.28 18.19
CA LEU A 4 -22.91 -12.96 17.28
C LEU A 4 -22.46 -11.52 17.60
N CYS A 5 -21.62 -11.36 18.62
CA CYS A 5 -20.96 -10.09 18.90
C CYS A 5 -19.91 -9.82 17.81
N ILE A 6 -20.34 -9.16 16.73
CA ILE A 6 -19.44 -8.55 15.75
C ILE A 6 -18.86 -7.31 16.42
N ASN A 7 -17.62 -7.41 16.88
CA ASN A 7 -16.90 -6.27 17.42
C ASN A 7 -16.47 -5.36 16.26
N PHE A 8 -17.20 -4.26 16.04
CA PHE A 8 -16.86 -3.24 15.04
C PHE A 8 -15.72 -2.32 15.49
N ASP A 9 -15.31 -2.37 16.76
CA ASP A 9 -14.25 -1.52 17.33
C ASP A 9 -12.84 -2.10 17.17
N ALA A 10 -12.71 -3.35 16.70
CA ALA A 10 -11.41 -3.89 16.35
C ALA A 10 -10.99 -3.32 14.98
N ALA A 11 -10.09 -2.33 14.99
CA ALA A 11 -9.38 -1.89 13.79
C ALA A 11 -8.82 -3.12 13.08
N THR A 12 -9.50 -3.56 12.01
CA THR A 12 -9.23 -4.85 11.40
C THR A 12 -8.03 -4.66 10.49
N VAL A 13 -6.84 -4.82 11.06
CA VAL A 13 -5.59 -4.85 10.28
C VAL A 13 -5.65 -6.07 9.37
N ALA A 14 -5.56 -5.85 8.07
CA ALA A 14 -5.48 -6.93 7.10
C ALA A 14 -4.25 -7.81 7.38
N PRO A 15 -4.34 -9.12 7.14
CA PRO A 15 -3.23 -10.03 7.38
C PRO A 15 -1.98 -9.60 6.60
N LYS A 16 -0.82 -9.75 7.24
CA LYS A 16 0.47 -9.43 6.63
C LYS A 16 0.97 -10.60 5.78
N ILE A 17 1.36 -10.32 4.53
CA ILE A 17 2.11 -11.27 3.71
C ILE A 17 3.60 -11.15 4.02
N HIS A 18 4.23 -12.24 4.43
CA HIS A 18 5.63 -12.23 4.86
C HIS A 18 6.64 -12.34 3.71
N THR A 19 6.17 -12.62 2.49
CA THR A 19 7.02 -12.91 1.31
C THR A 19 7.06 -11.78 0.29
N MET A 20 6.20 -10.77 0.39
CA MET A 20 6.11 -9.67 -0.57
C MET A 20 6.27 -8.30 0.10
N SER A 21 7.19 -7.50 -0.42
CA SER A 21 7.30 -6.08 -0.10
C SER A 21 6.22 -5.28 -0.82
N LEU A 22 5.99 -4.03 -0.40
CA LEU A 22 5.05 -3.15 -1.07
C LEU A 22 5.47 -2.90 -2.53
N LEU A 23 6.77 -2.76 -2.78
CA LEU A 23 7.30 -2.66 -4.15
C LEU A 23 6.93 -3.89 -4.98
N CYS A 24 7.08 -5.09 -4.42
CA CYS A 24 6.71 -6.32 -5.10
C CYS A 24 5.21 -6.34 -5.42
N ILE A 25 4.35 -6.02 -4.44
CA ILE A 25 2.89 -5.94 -4.62
C ILE A 25 2.52 -4.97 -5.74
N VAL A 26 3.05 -3.74 -5.69
CA VAL A 26 2.75 -2.71 -6.70
C VAL A 26 3.20 -3.16 -8.08
N THR A 27 4.40 -3.74 -8.20
CA THR A 27 4.93 -4.17 -9.50
C THR A 27 4.19 -5.36 -10.10
N VAL A 28 3.73 -6.33 -9.29
CA VAL A 28 2.96 -7.48 -9.84
C VAL A 28 1.51 -7.13 -10.14
N THR A 29 0.96 -6.12 -9.47
CA THR A 29 -0.47 -5.79 -9.57
C THR A 29 -0.72 -4.73 -10.65
N LEU A 30 0.17 -3.74 -10.79
CA LEU A 30 -0.03 -2.65 -11.73
C LEU A 30 0.51 -2.97 -13.13
N ALA A 31 -0.35 -2.80 -14.12
CA ALA A 31 0.06 -2.75 -15.53
C ALA A 31 0.87 -1.49 -15.87
N ARG A 32 0.59 -0.37 -15.19
CA ARG A 32 1.27 0.92 -15.41
C ARG A 32 1.19 1.80 -14.17
N TRP A 33 2.24 2.56 -13.92
CA TRP A 33 2.26 3.60 -12.89
C TRP A 33 1.27 4.76 -13.19
N PRO A 34 0.45 5.22 -12.23
CA PRO A 34 -0.50 6.31 -12.44
C PRO A 34 0.20 7.63 -12.84
N SER A 35 -0.32 8.34 -13.85
CA SER A 35 0.41 9.42 -14.54
C SER A 35 0.88 10.59 -13.66
N ARG A 36 0.21 10.83 -12.54
CA ARG A 36 0.47 11.93 -11.60
C ARG A 36 1.03 11.47 -10.26
N ALA A 37 1.16 10.16 -10.05
CA ALA A 37 1.67 9.65 -8.79
C ALA A 37 3.18 9.84 -8.70
N THR A 38 3.65 10.33 -7.56
CA THR A 38 5.06 10.44 -7.18
C THR A 38 5.49 9.20 -6.39
N CYS A 39 4.60 8.70 -5.53
CA CYS A 39 4.81 7.51 -4.72
C CYS A 39 3.52 6.78 -4.37
N ALA A 40 3.68 5.60 -3.76
CA ALA A 40 2.61 4.79 -3.21
C ALA A 40 2.91 4.35 -1.77
N SER A 41 1.88 4.25 -0.95
CA SER A 41 1.90 3.65 0.40
C SER A 41 0.75 2.66 0.55
N GLN A 42 0.67 1.96 1.69
CA GLN A 42 -0.41 1.01 1.94
C GLN A 42 -1.04 1.16 3.31
N GLU A 43 -2.36 1.20 3.40
CA GLU A 43 -3.10 1.27 4.66
C GLU A 43 -3.20 -0.07 5.37
N HIS A 44 -3.49 -0.01 6.67
CA HIS A 44 -3.61 -1.18 7.53
C HIS A 44 -4.71 -2.14 7.10
N ASP A 45 -5.72 -1.66 6.35
CA ASP A 45 -6.80 -2.46 5.77
C ASP A 45 -6.42 -3.16 4.44
N GLY A 46 -5.18 -2.96 3.97
CA GLY A 46 -4.67 -3.52 2.72
C GLY A 46 -4.83 -2.62 1.49
N GLN A 47 -5.43 -1.43 1.62
CA GLN A 47 -5.56 -0.48 0.51
C GLN A 47 -4.20 0.13 0.15
N VAL A 48 -3.78 -0.02 -1.10
CA VAL A 48 -2.63 0.68 -1.67
C VAL A 48 -3.12 2.02 -2.24
N MET A 49 -2.45 3.10 -1.88
CA MET A 49 -2.78 4.48 -2.28
C MET A 49 -1.64 5.11 -3.05
N PHE A 50 -1.96 5.82 -4.13
CA PHE A 50 -1.01 6.54 -4.97
C PHE A 50 -1.16 8.04 -4.79
N TRP A 51 -0.07 8.72 -4.47
CA TRP A 51 -0.07 10.12 -4.06
C TRP A 51 0.55 11.02 -5.10
N THR A 52 0.03 12.25 -5.24
CA THR A 52 0.74 13.33 -5.94
C THR A 52 1.72 14.08 -5.05
N ALA A 53 1.64 13.90 -3.74
CA ALA A 53 2.46 14.61 -2.76
C ALA A 53 3.95 14.24 -2.88
N PRO A 54 4.89 15.13 -2.53
CA PRO A 54 6.30 14.79 -2.50
C PRO A 54 6.59 13.53 -1.65
N VAL A 55 7.50 12.69 -2.14
CA VAL A 55 7.85 11.41 -1.48
C VAL A 55 8.24 11.60 -0.01
N TRP A 56 8.98 12.67 0.29
CA TRP A 56 9.44 12.97 1.64
C TRP A 56 8.28 13.30 2.60
N GLU A 57 7.21 13.95 2.13
CA GLU A 57 6.05 14.26 2.98
C GLU A 57 5.29 12.97 3.30
N VAL A 58 5.08 12.11 2.29
CA VAL A 58 4.43 10.80 2.48
C VAL A 58 5.26 9.93 3.41
N ALA A 59 6.57 9.87 3.23
CA ALA A 59 7.46 9.12 4.11
C ALA A 59 7.45 9.67 5.55
N HIS A 60 7.46 10.98 5.71
CA HIS A 60 7.38 11.62 7.02
C HIS A 60 6.06 11.27 7.71
N ALA A 61 4.93 11.38 7.00
CA ALA A 61 3.63 11.04 7.56
C ALA A 61 3.52 9.54 7.93
N ARG A 62 4.07 8.61 7.11
CA ARG A 62 4.13 7.19 7.48
C ARG A 62 4.97 6.90 8.73
N LEU A 63 6.01 7.70 8.98
CA LEU A 63 6.85 7.53 10.17
C LEU A 63 6.20 8.06 11.44
N ASN A 64 5.26 9.01 11.34
CA ASN A 64 4.65 9.69 12.49
C ASN A 64 3.20 9.28 12.76
N SER A 65 2.56 8.59 11.83
CA SER A 65 1.23 8.03 12.04
C SER A 65 1.26 6.93 13.09
N ASN A 66 0.41 7.02 14.11
CA ASN A 66 0.15 5.89 14.98
C ASN A 66 -0.88 4.95 14.31
N MET A 67 -0.75 3.64 14.51
CA MET A 67 -1.70 2.67 13.96
C MET A 67 -3.10 2.79 14.57
N ASP A 68 -3.20 3.42 15.75
CA ASP A 68 -4.46 3.62 16.47
C ASP A 68 -5.28 4.79 15.92
N ASP A 69 -4.68 5.66 15.10
CA ASP A 69 -5.34 6.88 14.59
C ASP A 69 -6.23 6.62 13.35
N GLY A 70 -6.44 5.36 12.99
CA GLY A 70 -7.26 4.96 11.84
C GLY A 70 -6.49 4.98 10.50
N PRO A 71 -7.20 4.99 9.35
CA PRO A 71 -6.58 5.17 8.03
C PRO A 71 -5.69 6.41 8.09
N LEU A 72 -4.49 6.34 7.53
CA LEU A 72 -3.49 7.38 7.75
C LEU A 72 -4.10 8.74 7.46
N VAL A 73 -4.34 9.50 8.53
CA VAL A 73 -4.91 10.83 8.47
C VAL A 73 -3.77 11.74 8.00
N MET A 74 -3.49 11.62 6.70
CA MET A 74 -2.47 12.34 5.95
C MET A 74 -2.94 13.78 5.71
N ALA A 75 -3.32 14.47 6.80
CA ALA A 75 -3.80 15.84 6.74
C ALA A 75 -2.76 16.71 6.02
N GLY A 76 -3.13 17.20 4.83
CA GLY A 76 -2.28 18.05 4.00
C GLY A 76 -1.72 17.40 2.73
N LEU A 77 -1.80 16.06 2.57
CA LEU A 77 -1.24 15.38 1.38
C LEU A 77 -2.21 15.28 0.19
N GLY A 78 -3.46 15.69 0.41
CA GLY A 78 -4.52 15.64 -0.58
C GLY A 78 -5.09 14.23 -0.77
N GLU A 79 -6.00 14.10 -1.73
CA GLU A 79 -6.60 12.81 -2.09
C GLU A 79 -5.64 11.97 -2.96
N PRO A 80 -5.62 10.63 -2.80
CA PRO A 80 -4.86 9.77 -3.68
C PRO A 80 -5.41 9.83 -5.11
N VAL A 81 -4.52 9.80 -6.11
CA VAL A 81 -4.92 9.80 -7.53
C VAL A 81 -5.45 8.45 -7.99
N GLU A 82 -5.07 7.39 -7.30
CA GLU A 82 -5.53 6.03 -7.54
C GLU A 82 -5.42 5.22 -6.25
N ARG A 83 -6.27 4.20 -6.13
CA ARG A 83 -6.25 3.26 -5.03
C ARG A 83 -6.71 1.89 -5.49
N PHE A 84 -6.12 0.85 -4.92
CA PHE A 84 -6.61 -0.51 -5.09
C PHE A 84 -6.36 -1.31 -3.81
N TYR A 85 -7.07 -2.42 -3.65
CA TYR A 85 -6.78 -3.39 -2.58
C TYR A 85 -5.97 -4.54 -3.15
N PHE A 86 -4.82 -4.84 -2.55
CA PHE A 86 -4.11 -6.08 -2.87
C PHE A 86 -4.86 -7.24 -2.23
N LYS A 87 -5.41 -8.15 -3.06
CA LYS A 87 -6.26 -9.24 -2.59
C LYS A 87 -5.75 -10.60 -3.06
N ILE A 88 -5.73 -11.57 -2.16
CA ILE A 88 -5.53 -13.00 -2.45
C ILE A 88 -6.84 -13.70 -2.11
N ASN A 89 -7.44 -14.42 -3.06
CA ASN A 89 -8.76 -15.07 -2.88
C ASN A 89 -9.84 -14.12 -2.33
N LYS A 90 -9.87 -12.88 -2.84
CA LYS A 90 -10.77 -11.77 -2.42
C LYS A 90 -10.50 -11.20 -1.01
N GLN A 91 -9.57 -11.75 -0.24
CA GLN A 91 -9.16 -11.23 1.07
C GLN A 91 -8.04 -10.19 0.90
N PRO A 92 -8.13 -9.01 1.52
CA PRO A 92 -7.07 -8.01 1.47
C PRO A 92 -5.85 -8.43 2.30
N TYR A 93 -4.65 -8.04 1.86
CA TYR A 93 -3.39 -8.28 2.57
C TYR A 93 -2.51 -7.04 2.57
N VAL A 94 -1.68 -6.90 3.60
CA VAL A 94 -0.62 -5.88 3.68
C VAL A 94 0.77 -6.49 3.42
N ALA A 95 1.65 -5.76 2.73
CA ALA A 95 3.05 -6.13 2.50
C ALA A 95 3.81 -6.33 3.81
N PHE A 96 4.95 -7.03 3.83
CA PHE A 96 5.69 -7.18 5.10
C PHE A 96 6.24 -5.86 5.65
N ASP A 97 6.50 -4.88 4.79
CA ASP A 97 7.10 -3.57 5.06
C ASP A 97 6.08 -2.41 5.03
N TRP A 98 4.78 -2.71 4.93
CA TRP A 98 3.69 -1.73 4.71
C TRP A 98 3.70 -0.53 5.67
N GLN A 99 4.14 -0.73 6.92
CA GLN A 99 4.13 0.30 7.96
C GLN A 99 5.04 1.48 7.59
N ARG A 100 6.16 1.21 6.91
CA ARG A 100 7.20 2.21 6.62
C ARG A 100 7.46 2.40 5.14
N ALA A 101 7.01 1.48 4.30
CA ALA A 101 7.28 1.50 2.88
C ALA A 101 6.57 2.66 2.18
N VAL A 102 7.36 3.41 1.41
CA VAL A 102 6.89 4.34 0.40
C VAL A 102 7.60 3.97 -0.89
N VAL A 103 6.83 3.51 -1.87
CA VAL A 103 7.36 3.09 -3.18
C VAL A 103 7.39 4.29 -4.10
N THR A 104 8.53 4.61 -4.69
CA THR A 104 8.63 5.68 -5.68
C THR A 104 8.39 5.18 -7.10
N LYS A 105 8.05 6.09 -8.01
CA LYS A 105 7.91 5.78 -9.43
C LYS A 105 9.20 5.18 -10.01
N GLU A 106 10.36 5.69 -9.61
CA GLU A 106 11.67 5.22 -10.08
C GLU A 106 11.91 3.78 -9.65
N GLN A 107 11.63 3.45 -8.38
CA GLN A 107 11.74 2.08 -7.88
C GLN A 107 10.84 1.12 -8.64
N TYR A 108 9.58 1.52 -8.91
CA TYR A 108 8.66 0.72 -9.73
C TYR A 108 9.20 0.49 -11.14
N LEU A 109 9.70 1.52 -11.82
CA LEU A 109 10.20 1.40 -13.19
C LEU A 109 11.40 0.46 -13.30
N VAL A 110 12.34 0.56 -12.35
CA VAL A 110 13.51 -0.34 -12.28
C VAL A 110 13.05 -1.78 -12.05
N GLU A 111 12.18 -2.02 -11.06
CA GLU A 111 11.70 -3.36 -10.73
C GLU A 111 10.86 -3.97 -11.85
N ALA A 112 10.00 -3.19 -12.50
CA ALA A 112 9.19 -3.63 -13.63
C ALA A 112 10.07 -4.05 -14.83
N GLN A 113 11.14 -3.29 -15.10
CA GLN A 113 12.09 -3.63 -16.16
C GLN A 113 12.83 -4.94 -15.87
N VAL A 114 13.33 -5.13 -14.65
CA VAL A 114 14.03 -6.37 -14.24
C VAL A 114 13.12 -7.58 -14.42
N ARG A 115 11.85 -7.47 -14.04
CA ARG A 115 10.88 -8.58 -14.18
C ARG A 115 10.54 -8.91 -15.62
N GLN A 116 10.44 -7.91 -16.51
CA GLN A 116 10.23 -8.15 -17.94
C GLN A 116 11.41 -8.91 -18.55
N THR A 117 12.64 -8.54 -18.18
CA THR A 117 13.84 -9.26 -18.63
C THR A 117 13.89 -10.70 -18.11
N ALA A 118 13.50 -10.93 -16.85
CA ALA A 118 13.49 -12.26 -16.25
C ALA A 118 12.43 -13.21 -16.86
N LEU A 119 11.33 -12.69 -17.42
CA LEU A 119 10.28 -13.47 -18.08
C LEU A 119 10.54 -13.72 -19.57
N SER A 120 11.57 -13.10 -20.15
CA SER A 120 11.94 -13.23 -21.56
C SER A 120 13.01 -14.29 -21.81
N HIS A 121 13.41 -15.04 -20.78
CA HIS A 121 14.40 -16.12 -20.79
C HIS A 121 13.78 -17.40 -20.23
#